data_AF-A0A954SQG7-F1
#
_entry.id   AF-A0A954SQG7-F1
#
_cell.length_a   1.000
_cell.length_b   1.000
_cell.length_c   1.000
_cell.angle_alpha   90.00
_cell.angle_beta   90.00
_cell.angle_gamma   90.00
#
_symmetry.space_group_name_H-M   'P 1'
#
loop_
_entity.id
_entity.type
_entity.pdbx_description
1 polymer ?
#
loop_
_entity_poly.entity_id
_entity_poly.type
_entity_poly.pdbx_seq_one_letter_code
_entity_poly.pdbx_strand_id
1 'polypeptide(L)'
;IADEIDCIGREKLYWPPTEDEREFYFFRYVYFSDCQGGDQPDETGVGIVGSRTVSLVGHSNPSMSPREILSLHCCWELQQQGDPRAPALLSIEEGEKLLRESRGNRCEN
;
A
#
# COMPACT_ATOMS: atom_id res chain seq x y z
N ILE A 1 16.03 12.16 2.10
CA ILE A 1 15.63 11.37 3.28
C ILE A 1 14.52 12.16 3.94
N ALA A 2 13.42 11.51 4.34
CA ALA A 2 12.33 12.22 5.02
C ALA A 2 12.79 12.75 6.39
N ASP A 3 12.24 13.88 6.80
CA ASP A 3 12.58 14.54 8.06
C ASP A 3 11.96 13.80 9.24
N GLU A 4 10.75 13.27 9.06
CA GLU A 4 10.08 12.39 10.02
C GLU A 4 9.56 11.12 9.35
N ILE A 5 9.63 10.00 10.09
CA ILE A 5 9.07 8.71 9.70
C ILE A 5 8.45 8.04 10.93
N ASP A 6 7.14 7.78 10.87
CA ASP A 6 6.37 7.10 11.92
C ASP A 6 5.80 5.78 11.41
N CYS A 7 5.94 4.71 12.19
CA CYS A 7 5.18 3.48 11.95
C CYS A 7 3.74 3.69 12.43
N ILE A 8 2.79 3.73 11.50
CA ILE A 8 1.38 4.03 11.78
C ILE A 8 0.51 2.79 11.88
N GLY A 9 1.06 1.61 11.57
CA GLY A 9 0.30 0.37 11.70
C GLY A 9 1.03 -0.85 11.16
N ARG A 10 0.39 -1.99 11.37
CA ARG A 10 0.79 -3.28 10.79
C ARG A 10 -0.44 -4.11 10.45
N GLU A 11 -0.35 -4.92 9.40
CA GLU A 11 -1.40 -5.85 9.00
C GLU A 11 -0.78 -7.19 8.59
N LYS A 12 -1.41 -8.28 9.01
CA LYS A 12 -1.05 -9.64 8.56
C LYS A 12 -2.19 -10.22 7.74
N LEU A 13 -1.88 -10.62 6.51
CA LEU A 13 -2.85 -11.23 5.60
C LEU A 13 -2.17 -12.18 4.62
N TYR A 14 -2.97 -13.00 3.96
CA TYR A 14 -2.51 -13.70 2.76
C TYR A 14 -2.34 -12.71 1.61
N TRP A 15 -1.25 -12.86 0.88
CA TRP A 15 -0.83 -11.93 -0.14
C TRP A 15 -0.86 -12.61 -1.51
N PRO A 16 -1.87 -12.30 -2.36
CA PRO A 16 -2.01 -12.93 -3.67
C PRO A 16 -0.77 -12.87 -4.58
N PRO A 17 0.00 -11.75 -4.62
CA PRO A 17 1.20 -11.66 -5.46
C PRO A 17 2.31 -12.67 -5.15
N THR A 18 2.39 -13.19 -3.92
CA THR A 18 3.41 -14.15 -3.49
C THR A 18 2.84 -15.48 -3.02
N GLU A 19 1.51 -15.59 -2.95
CA GLU A 19 0.76 -16.78 -2.56
C GLU A 19 1.13 -17.33 -1.16
N ASP A 20 1.48 -16.43 -0.25
CA ASP A 20 1.85 -16.74 1.14
C ASP A 20 1.26 -15.72 2.13
N GLU A 21 1.37 -16.02 3.43
CA GLU A 21 1.05 -15.03 4.47
C GLU A 21 2.17 -14.00 4.60
N ARG A 22 1.80 -12.73 4.63
CA ARG A 22 2.72 -11.60 4.78
C ARG A 22 2.29 -10.69 5.91
N GLU A 23 3.29 -10.14 6.59
CA GLU A 23 3.15 -9.03 7.51
C GLU A 23 3.61 -7.75 6.78
N PHE A 24 2.79 -6.72 6.86
CA PHE A 24 3.04 -5.41 6.28
C PHE A 24 3.10 -4.37 7.37
N TYR A 25 4.02 -3.43 7.23
CA TYR A 25 4.18 -2.26 8.08
C TYR A 25 3.90 -1.01 7.26
N PHE A 26 3.15 -0.08 7.86
CA PHE A 26 2.78 1.17 7.23
C PHE A 26 3.55 2.31 7.89
N PHE A 27 4.17 3.15 7.07
CA PHE A 27 4.95 4.28 7.54
C PHE A 27 4.38 5.57 6.97
N ARG A 28 4.03 6.51 7.84
CA ARG A 28 3.83 7.91 7.44
C ARG A 28 5.20 8.57 7.40
N TYR A 29 5.47 9.34 6.35
CA TYR A 29 6.67 10.15 6.26
C TYR A 29 6.32 11.61 5.94
N VAL A 30 7.14 12.53 6.43
CA VAL A 30 6.98 13.98 6.23
C VAL A 30 8.28 14.56 5.68
N TYR A 31 8.16 15.44 4.69
CA TYR A 31 9.22 16.36 4.27
C TYR A 31 8.80 17.76 4.67
N PHE A 32 9.60 18.40 5.53
CA PHE A 32 9.31 19.75 6.00
C PHE A 32 9.58 20.78 4.91
N SER A 33 8.74 21.82 4.86
CA SER A 33 9.04 22.95 3.99
C SER A 33 10.16 23.81 4.58
N ASP A 34 11.23 24.01 3.80
CA ASP A 34 12.34 24.91 4.17
C ASP A 34 12.00 26.42 3.97
N CYS A 35 10.81 26.75 3.47
CA CYS A 35 10.45 28.12 3.14
C CYS A 35 10.07 28.94 4.38
N GLN A 36 11.04 29.69 4.92
CA GLN A 36 10.77 30.78 5.86
C GLN A 36 9.98 31.90 5.16
N GLY A 37 8.65 31.80 5.19
CA GLY A 37 7.78 32.73 4.45
C GLY A 37 6.32 32.29 4.31
N GLY A 38 6.01 31.02 4.58
CA GLY A 38 4.66 30.63 5.02
C GLY A 38 3.65 30.14 3.97
N ASP A 39 4.05 29.74 2.76
CA ASP A 39 3.06 29.33 1.73
C ASP A 39 3.20 27.88 1.22
N GLN A 40 4.24 27.13 1.59
CA GLN A 40 4.38 25.74 1.14
C GLN A 40 4.12 24.78 2.32
N PRO A 41 3.05 23.95 2.25
CA PRO A 41 2.79 22.97 3.29
C PRO A 41 3.81 21.84 3.25
N ASP A 42 4.00 21.17 4.40
CA ASP A 42 4.81 19.96 4.49
C ASP A 42 4.25 18.87 3.57
N GLU A 43 5.14 18.16 2.89
CA GLU A 43 4.75 17.04 2.04
C GLU A 43 4.65 15.77 2.87
N THR A 44 3.44 15.25 3.05
CA THR A 44 3.20 14.00 3.78
C THR A 44 2.82 12.87 2.83
N GLY A 45 3.42 11.69 3.01
CA GLY A 45 3.07 10.49 2.27
C GLY A 45 2.99 9.25 3.14
N VAL A 46 2.64 8.13 2.50
CA VAL A 46 2.58 6.82 3.14
C VAL A 46 3.38 5.79 2.33
N GLY A 47 4.14 4.97 3.03
CA GLY A 47 4.89 3.85 2.48
C GLY A 47 4.50 2.54 3.14
N ILE A 48 4.72 1.43 2.43
CA ILE A 48 4.52 0.07 2.92
C ILE A 48 5.85 -0.69 2.86
N VAL A 49 6.10 -1.51 3.87
CA VAL A 49 7.18 -2.50 3.90
C VAL A 49 6.60 -3.89 4.21
N GLY A 50 6.95 -4.91 3.43
CA GLY A 50 6.49 -6.30 3.67
C GLY A 50 6.86 -7.27 2.54
N SER A 51 6.23 -7.14 1.38
CA SER A 51 6.62 -7.86 0.14
C SER A 51 7.72 -7.09 -0.60
N ARG A 52 7.46 -5.82 -0.89
CA ARG A 52 8.33 -4.84 -1.51
C ARG A 52 8.16 -3.52 -0.76
N THR A 53 9.25 -2.84 -0.48
CA THR A 53 9.18 -1.47 0.02
C THR A 53 8.68 -0.56 -1.10
N VAL A 54 7.53 0.09 -0.92
CA VAL A 54 6.96 0.98 -1.92
C VAL A 54 6.20 2.14 -1.28
N SER A 55 6.16 3.26 -1.98
CA SER A 55 5.17 4.31 -1.79
C SER A 55 4.47 4.53 -3.12
N LEU A 56 3.14 4.36 -3.15
CA LEU A 56 2.34 4.57 -4.35
C LEU A 56 1.94 6.03 -4.44
N VAL A 57 2.92 6.90 -4.67
CA VAL A 57 2.71 8.36 -4.78
C VAL A 57 1.67 8.66 -5.87
N GLY A 58 0.72 9.53 -5.57
CA GLY A 58 -0.41 9.86 -6.46
C GLY A 58 -1.58 8.87 -6.41
N HIS A 59 -1.40 7.70 -5.79
CA HIS A 59 -2.46 6.69 -5.62
C HIS A 59 -2.81 6.43 -4.16
N SER A 60 -1.88 6.64 -3.23
CA SER A 60 -2.07 6.47 -1.79
C SER A 60 -1.76 7.74 -1.04
N ASN A 61 -2.42 7.95 0.10
CA ASN A 61 -2.18 9.10 0.96
C ASN A 61 -2.41 8.73 2.45
N PRO A 62 -1.95 9.56 3.41
CA PRO A 62 -2.03 9.25 4.84
C PRO A 62 -3.44 9.14 5.43
N SER A 63 -4.47 9.62 4.73
CA SER A 63 -5.87 9.51 5.19
C SER A 63 -6.52 8.18 4.84
N MET A 64 -5.88 7.38 3.97
CA MET A 64 -6.35 6.04 3.62
C MET A 64 -6.08 5.05 4.75
N SER A 65 -6.99 4.09 4.90
CA SER A 65 -6.81 2.97 5.81
C SER A 65 -5.72 2.01 5.33
N PRO A 66 -5.07 1.25 6.24
CA PRO A 66 -4.11 0.21 5.87
C PRO A 66 -4.64 -0.77 4.81
N ARG A 67 -5.93 -1.10 4.88
CA ARG A 67 -6.59 -2.00 3.93
C ARG A 67 -6.66 -1.41 2.53
N GLU A 68 -7.04 -0.15 2.38
CA GLU A 68 -7.12 0.52 1.08
C GLU A 68 -5.74 0.63 0.42
N ILE A 69 -4.70 0.95 1.20
CA ILE A 69 -3.33 1.04 0.70
C ILE A 69 -2.85 -0.35 0.25
N LEU A 70 -3.15 -1.41 1.01
CA LEU A 70 -2.85 -2.79 0.59
C LEU A 70 -3.62 -3.21 -0.67
N SER A 71 -4.86 -2.79 -0.84
CA SER A 71 -5.62 -3.07 -2.06
C SER A 71 -4.92 -2.50 -3.28
N LEU A 72 -4.48 -1.24 -3.21
CA LEU A 72 -3.71 -0.60 -4.28
C LEU A 72 -2.35 -1.28 -4.50
N HIS A 73 -1.64 -1.62 -3.43
CA HIS A 73 -0.36 -2.34 -3.51
C HIS A 73 -0.53 -3.69 -4.18
N CYS A 74 -1.56 -4.46 -3.83
CA CYS A 74 -1.83 -5.76 -4.42
C CYS A 74 -2.00 -5.66 -5.94
N CYS A 75 -2.81 -4.69 -6.41
CA CYS A 75 -2.97 -4.41 -7.83
C CYS A 75 -1.64 -4.07 -8.50
N TRP A 76 -0.91 -3.12 -7.92
CA TRP A 76 0.37 -2.65 -8.46
C TRP A 76 1.38 -3.80 -8.55
N GLU A 77 1.53 -4.61 -7.51
CA GLU A 77 2.53 -5.68 -7.50
C GLU A 77 2.24 -6.75 -8.54
N LEU A 78 0.97 -7.14 -8.73
CA LEU A 78 0.56 -8.07 -9.80
C LEU A 78 0.82 -7.46 -11.20
N GLN A 79 0.49 -6.18 -11.41
CA GLN A 79 0.78 -5.49 -12.67
C GLN A 79 2.29 -5.49 -12.98
N GLN A 80 3.12 -5.19 -11.98
CA GLN A 80 4.57 -5.19 -12.12
C GLN A 80 5.15 -6.59 -12.39
N GLN A 81 4.46 -7.64 -11.96
CA GLN A 81 4.83 -9.03 -12.24
C GLN A 81 4.32 -9.53 -13.60
N GLY A 82 3.42 -8.78 -14.27
CA GLY A 82 2.72 -9.26 -15.48
C GLY A 82 1.79 -10.44 -15.18
N ASP A 83 1.30 -10.55 -13.95
CA ASP A 83 0.43 -11.65 -13.52
C ASP A 83 -0.92 -11.58 -14.25
N PRO A 84 -1.46 -12.69 -14.80
CA PRO A 84 -2.75 -12.70 -15.48
C PRO A 84 -3.94 -12.26 -14.62
N ARG A 85 -3.81 -12.31 -13.29
CA ARG A 85 -4.81 -11.84 -12.32
C ARG A 85 -4.75 -10.32 -12.12
N ALA A 86 -3.74 -9.64 -12.66
CA ALA A 86 -3.58 -8.20 -12.51
C ALA A 86 -4.77 -7.46 -13.13
N PRO A 87 -5.41 -6.54 -12.40
CA PRO A 87 -6.48 -5.73 -12.96
C PRO A 87 -5.90 -4.70 -13.95
N ALA A 88 -6.69 -4.33 -14.96
CA ALA A 88 -6.30 -3.28 -15.90
C ALA A 88 -6.24 -1.89 -15.23
N LEU A 89 -7.04 -1.67 -14.18
CA LEU A 89 -7.10 -0.42 -13.43
C LEU A 89 -6.49 -0.60 -12.04
N LEU A 90 -5.64 0.35 -11.64
CA LEU A 90 -5.17 0.45 -10.26
C LEU A 90 -6.25 1.14 -9.40
N SER A 91 -7.08 0.36 -8.71
CA SER A 91 -8.14 0.87 -7.83
C SER A 91 -8.26 0.08 -6.53
N ILE A 92 -8.86 0.72 -5.52
CA ILE A 92 -9.16 0.08 -4.22
C ILE A 92 -10.13 -1.08 -4.42
N GLU A 93 -11.17 -0.90 -5.24
CA GLU A 93 -12.22 -1.91 -5.48
C GLU A 93 -11.65 -3.21 -6.05
N GLU A 94 -10.83 -3.13 -7.10
CA GLU A 94 -10.21 -4.29 -7.72
C GLU A 94 -9.24 -4.98 -6.74
N GLY A 95 -8.48 -4.20 -5.98
CA GLY A 95 -7.57 -4.72 -4.97
C GLY A 95 -8.30 -5.43 -3.83
N GLU A 96 -9.41 -4.86 -3.36
CA GLU A 96 -10.22 -5.49 -2.31
C GLU A 96 -10.82 -6.81 -2.76
N LYS A 97 -11.24 -6.89 -4.03
CA LYS A 97 -11.73 -8.14 -4.63
C LYS A 97 -10.65 -9.22 -4.58
N LEU A 98 -9.43 -8.91 -5.03
CA LEU A 98 -8.28 -9.83 -4.99
C LEU A 98 -7.97 -10.31 -3.56
N LEU A 99 -7.94 -9.37 -2.61
CA LEU A 99 -7.66 -9.66 -1.20
C LEU A 99 -8.80 -10.43 -0.50
N ARG A 100 -10.03 -10.38 -1.04
CA ARG A 100 -11.19 -11.13 -0.52
C ARG A 100 -11.24 -12.55 -1.09
N GLU A 101 -11.08 -12.69 -2.41
CA GLU A 101 -11.12 -13.99 -3.11
C GLU A 101 -10.01 -14.93 -2.62
N SER A 102 -8.83 -14.39 -2.37
CA SER A 102 -7.70 -15.13 -1.78
C SER A 102 -7.92 -15.58 -0.33
N ARG A 103 -8.84 -14.95 0.40
CA ARG A 103 -9.31 -15.45 1.70
C ARG A 103 -10.38 -16.54 1.54
N GLY A 104 -11.27 -16.41 0.57
CA GLY A 104 -12.40 -17.34 0.34
C GLY A 104 -11.99 -18.72 -0.19
N ASN A 105 -10.99 -18.79 -1.08
CA ASN A 105 -10.51 -20.06 -1.67
C ASN A 105 -9.77 -20.98 -0.68
N ARG A 106 -9.69 -20.63 0.61
CA ARG A 106 -8.99 -21.41 1.64
C ARG A 106 -9.93 -22.13 2.61
N CYS A 107 -11.26 -22.03 2.43
CA CYS A 107 -12.24 -22.80 3.21
C CYS A 107 -12.61 -24.15 2.57
N GLU A 108 -12.09 -24.46 1.38
CA GLU A 108 -12.24 -25.76 0.71
C GLU A 108 -10.87 -26.38 0.50
N ASN A 109 -10.28 -26.95 1.54
CA ASN A 109 -9.25 -28.01 1.50
C ASN A 109 -9.13 -28.67 2.87
#